data_AF-A0A5B0PSN2-F1
#
_entry.id   AF-A0A5B0PSN2-F1
#
_cell.length_a   1.000
_cell.length_b   1.000
_cell.length_c   1.000
_cell.angle_alpha   90.00
_cell.angle_beta   90.00
_cell.angle_gamma   90.00
#
_symmetry.space_group_name_H-M   'P 1'
#
loop_
_entity.id
_entity.type
_entity.pdbx_description
1 polymer ?
#
loop_
_entity_poly.entity_id
_entity_poly.type
_entity_poly.pdbx_seq_one_letter_code
_entity_poly.pdbx_strand_id
1 'polypeptide(L)'
;MASATMKAIVKSVLSGDTLILRGRPINGQPPKERTLHLAGTISYTIPSGGEFGVAHLVSGSNPPVDVALEMVKNGWAKLRENTKPGNADDENDGESSEQDRRNQLKEAEETARREGRGVWAEDTPNLEINYSMPEDPAAFLSEYKGKTLDGP
;
A
#
# COMPACT_ATOMS: atom_id res chain seq x y z
N MET A 1 -23.41 -4.52 6.30
CA MET A 1 -23.32 -3.10 5.86
C MET A 1 -22.77 -3.10 4.45
N ALA A 2 -23.51 -2.59 3.46
CA ALA A 2 -23.07 -2.62 2.06
C ALA A 2 -21.73 -1.90 1.88
N SER A 3 -20.77 -2.57 1.23
CA SER A 3 -19.46 -2.00 0.90
C SER A 3 -19.63 -0.87 -0.11
N ALA A 4 -19.45 0.38 0.34
CA ALA A 4 -19.59 1.56 -0.50
C ALA A 4 -18.25 1.91 -1.15
N THR A 5 -18.16 1.86 -2.48
CA THR A 5 -16.98 2.33 -3.21
C THR A 5 -16.83 3.85 -3.08
N MET A 6 -15.68 4.31 -2.62
CA MET A 6 -15.35 5.73 -2.50
C MET A 6 -14.24 6.14 -3.47
N LYS A 7 -14.24 7.42 -3.87
CA LYS A 7 -13.15 8.05 -4.65
C LYS A 7 -12.42 9.07 -3.78
N ALA A 8 -11.09 9.04 -3.80
CA ALA A 8 -10.24 9.96 -3.05
C ALA A 8 -8.94 10.25 -3.81
N ILE A 9 -8.19 11.25 -3.33
CA ILE A 9 -6.86 11.61 -3.81
C ILE A 9 -5.84 11.13 -2.76
N VAL A 10 -4.77 10.46 -3.20
CA VAL A 10 -3.66 10.07 -2.31
C VAL A 10 -2.88 11.33 -1.94
N LYS A 11 -2.80 11.62 -0.63
CA LYS A 11 -2.02 12.73 -0.07
C LYS A 11 -0.60 12.30 0.24
N SER A 12 -0.44 11.15 0.89
CA SER A 12 0.87 10.58 1.23
C SER A 12 0.79 9.07 1.38
N VAL A 13 1.94 8.41 1.21
CA VAL A 13 2.15 6.99 1.49
C VAL A 13 2.98 6.89 2.76
N LEU A 14 2.52 6.13 3.74
CA LEU A 14 3.18 5.90 5.01
C LEU A 14 3.81 4.49 5.03
N SER A 15 4.62 4.23 6.06
CA SER A 15 5.19 2.91 6.31
C SER A 15 4.10 1.84 6.48
N GLY A 16 4.42 0.61 6.09
CA GLY A 16 3.54 -0.55 6.26
C GLY A 16 2.24 -0.38 5.52
N ASP A 17 2.30 -0.30 4.19
CA ASP A 17 1.16 -0.35 3.26
C ASP A 17 0.01 0.65 3.51
N THR A 18 0.31 1.76 4.18
CA THR A 18 -0.71 2.71 4.65
C THR A 18 -0.77 3.95 3.75
N LEU A 19 -1.98 4.38 3.39
CA LEU A 19 -2.25 5.56 2.59
C LEU A 19 -2.99 6.62 3.40
N ILE A 20 -2.60 7.89 3.25
CA ILE A 20 -3.43 9.02 3.64
C ILE A 20 -4.21 9.49 2.42
N LEU A 21 -5.53 9.41 2.51
CA LEU A 21 -6.48 9.78 1.47
C LEU A 21 -7.17 11.09 1.83
N ARG A 22 -7.44 11.93 0.84
CA ARG A 22 -8.18 13.19 1.02
C ARG A 22 -9.21 13.44 -0.07
N GLY A 23 -10.24 14.21 0.29
CA GLY A 23 -11.19 14.78 -0.65
C GLY A 23 -10.65 16.02 -1.39
N ARG A 24 -11.48 16.63 -2.25
CA ARG A 24 -11.20 17.97 -2.79
C ARG A 24 -11.49 19.02 -1.72
N PRO A 25 -10.75 20.14 -1.67
CA PRO A 25 -11.11 21.27 -0.82
C PRO A 25 -12.48 21.81 -1.23
N ILE A 26 -13.31 22.19 -0.25
CA ILE A 26 -14.64 22.77 -0.48
C ILE A 26 -14.68 24.11 0.26
N ASN A 27 -15.07 25.18 -0.43
CA ASN A 27 -15.23 26.52 0.15
C ASN A 27 -14.00 27.02 0.94
N GLY A 28 -12.79 26.73 0.45
CA GLY A 28 -11.53 27.14 1.09
C GLY A 28 -11.20 26.38 2.38
N GLN A 29 -12.03 25.43 2.81
CA GLN A 29 -11.74 24.59 3.98
C GLN A 29 -10.75 23.47 3.61
N PRO A 30 -9.83 23.11 4.53
CA PRO A 30 -8.97 21.95 4.35
C PRO A 30 -9.78 20.68 4.07
N PRO A 31 -9.35 19.86 3.10
CA PRO A 31 -10.05 18.63 2.76
C PRO A 31 -9.98 17.64 3.93
N LYS A 32 -11.07 16.91 4.19
CA LYS A 32 -11.07 15.83 5.18
C LYS A 32 -10.10 14.72 4.75
N GLU A 33 -9.31 14.24 5.70
CA GLU A 33 -8.34 13.17 5.52
C GLU A 33 -8.81 11.87 6.17
N ARG A 34 -8.41 10.74 5.59
CA ARG A 34 -8.66 9.39 6.10
C ARG A 34 -7.39 8.56 5.94
N THR A 35 -7.10 7.74 6.94
CA THR A 35 -6.02 6.75 6.88
C THR A 35 -6.60 5.42 6.41
N LEU A 36 -6.07 4.89 5.32
CA LEU A 36 -6.44 3.58 4.78
C LEU A 36 -5.23 2.66 4.87
N HIS A 37 -5.39 1.54 5.56
CA HIS A 37 -4.42 0.45 5.54
C HIS A 37 -4.79 -0.50 4.40
N LEU A 38 -3.83 -0.78 3.50
CA LEU A 38 -4.06 -1.70 2.40
C LEU A 38 -4.04 -3.12 2.95
N ALA A 39 -5.22 -3.64 3.25
CA ALA A 39 -5.31 -5.02 3.67
C ALA A 39 -5.11 -5.93 2.45
N GLY A 40 -4.11 -6.81 2.55
CA GLY A 40 -4.05 -8.02 1.72
C GLY A 40 -5.25 -8.96 1.93
N THR A 41 -6.21 -8.61 2.80
CA THR A 41 -7.49 -9.32 3.03
C THR A 41 -8.63 -8.32 3.35
N ILE A 42 -9.79 -8.82 3.77
CA ILE A 42 -11.12 -8.18 3.80
C ILE A 42 -11.14 -6.79 4.46
N SER A 43 -12.04 -5.92 3.96
CA SER A 43 -12.28 -4.59 4.53
C SER A 43 -12.93 -4.70 5.91
N TYR A 44 -12.27 -4.23 6.97
CA TYR A 44 -12.88 -4.12 8.30
C TYR A 44 -12.37 -2.88 9.03
N THR A 45 -13.13 -2.40 10.00
CA THR A 45 -12.73 -1.29 10.89
C THR A 45 -12.41 -1.87 12.26
N ILE A 46 -11.23 -1.58 12.80
CA ILE A 46 -10.88 -1.97 14.17
C ILE A 46 -11.48 -0.97 15.18
N PRO A 47 -11.81 -1.40 16.41
CA PRO A 47 -12.35 -0.51 17.45
C PRO A 47 -11.48 0.72 17.75
N SER A 48 -10.17 0.66 17.45
CA SER A 48 -9.25 1.80 17.55
C SER A 48 -9.35 2.80 16.40
N GLY A 49 -10.28 2.63 15.46
CA GLY A 49 -10.55 3.57 14.37
C GLY A 49 -9.74 3.38 13.09
N GLY A 50 -8.89 2.35 13.01
CA GLY A 50 -8.17 2.00 11.76
C GLY A 50 -9.12 1.41 10.71
N GLU A 51 -9.12 2.00 9.51
CA GLU A 51 -9.88 1.53 8.35
C GLU A 51 -9.00 0.66 7.45
N PHE A 52 -9.39 -0.60 7.24
CA PHE A 52 -8.76 -1.51 6.29
C PHE A 52 -9.65 -1.67 5.06
N GLY A 53 -9.03 -1.69 3.87
CA GLY A 53 -9.78 -1.90 2.65
C GLY A 53 -8.92 -2.11 1.41
N VAL A 54 -9.59 -2.19 0.26
CA VAL A 54 -8.98 -2.40 -1.05
C VAL A 54 -8.91 -1.08 -1.81
N ALA A 55 -7.73 -0.74 -2.31
CA ALA A 55 -7.54 0.42 -3.17
C ALA A 55 -7.38 0.01 -4.63
N HIS A 56 -8.16 0.64 -5.50
CA HIS A 56 -8.03 0.52 -6.94
C HIS A 56 -7.49 1.83 -7.52
N LEU A 57 -6.37 1.76 -8.24
CA LEU A 57 -5.85 2.88 -9.00
C LEU A 57 -6.62 3.00 -10.31
N VAL A 58 -7.27 4.15 -10.53
CA VAL A 58 -7.96 4.47 -11.78
C VAL A 58 -7.16 5.54 -12.51
N SER A 59 -6.66 5.22 -13.71
CA SER A 59 -5.87 6.13 -14.53
C SER A 59 -6.42 6.19 -15.96
N GLY A 60 -7.02 7.32 -16.33
CA GLY A 60 -7.54 7.55 -17.67
C GLY A 60 -8.50 6.46 -18.14
N SER A 61 -8.21 5.87 -19.31
CA SER A 61 -8.98 4.79 -19.94
C SER A 61 -8.52 3.38 -19.56
N ASN A 62 -7.50 3.23 -18.71
CA ASN A 62 -6.99 1.92 -18.32
C ASN A 62 -7.94 1.24 -17.32
N PRO A 63 -8.02 -0.10 -17.31
CA PRO A 63 -8.76 -0.82 -16.30
C PRO A 63 -8.24 -0.48 -14.88
N PRO A 64 -9.10 -0.46 -13.86
CA PRO A 64 -8.66 -0.24 -12.48
C PRO A 64 -7.63 -1.28 -12.06
N VAL A 65 -6.54 -0.82 -11.42
CA VAL A 65 -5.46 -1.69 -10.93
C VAL A 65 -5.64 -1.92 -9.44
N ASP A 66 -5.75 -3.17 -9.00
CA ASP A 66 -5.72 -3.52 -7.57
C ASP A 66 -4.29 -3.32 -7.04
N VAL A 67 -4.13 -2.31 -6.19
CA VAL A 67 -2.82 -1.91 -5.66
C VAL A 67 -2.21 -3.02 -4.79
N ALA A 68 -3.03 -3.73 -4.00
CA ALA A 68 -2.54 -4.79 -3.14
C ALA A 68 -2.06 -6.00 -3.95
N LEU A 69 -2.75 -6.31 -5.05
CA LEU A 69 -2.34 -7.38 -5.97
C LEU A 69 -0.96 -7.07 -6.58
N GLU A 70 -0.75 -5.85 -7.06
CA GLU A 70 0.56 -5.46 -7.62
C GLU A 70 1.67 -5.43 -6.57
N MET A 71 1.37 -5.01 -5.33
CA MET A 71 2.34 -5.07 -4.24
C MET A 71 2.81 -6.50 -3.94
N VAL A 72 1.88 -7.45 -3.88
CA VAL A 72 2.19 -8.86 -3.61
C VAL A 72 2.93 -9.47 -4.80
N LYS A 73 2.47 -9.24 -6.03
CA LYS A 73 3.08 -9.75 -7.26
C LYS A 73 4.53 -9.28 -7.46
N ASN A 74 4.86 -8.07 -7.02
CA ASN A 74 6.23 -7.54 -7.07
C ASN A 74 7.07 -7.89 -5.84
N GLY A 75 6.53 -8.66 -4.89
CA GLY A 75 7.24 -9.07 -3.68
C GLY A 75 7.49 -7.93 -2.70
N TRP A 76 6.70 -6.86 -2.74
CA TRP A 76 6.80 -5.75 -1.78
C TRP A 76 6.00 -6.01 -0.51
N ALA A 77 5.03 -6.92 -0.56
CA ALA A 77 4.21 -7.33 0.56
C ALA A 77 4.00 -8.86 0.56
N LYS A 78 3.73 -9.41 1.75
CA LYS A 78 3.39 -10.82 1.95
C LYS A 78 1.91 -10.95 2.27
N LEU A 79 1.29 -12.07 1.88
CA LEU A 79 -0.09 -12.33 2.27
C LEU A 79 -0.16 -12.68 3.76
N ARG A 80 -1.16 -12.16 4.47
CA ARG A 80 -1.34 -12.44 5.90
C ARG A 80 -1.93 -13.84 6.10
N GLU A 81 -1.15 -14.75 6.66
CA GLU A 81 -1.54 -16.15 6.92
C GLU A 81 -2.74 -16.28 7.87
N ASN A 82 -2.76 -15.51 8.96
CA ASN A 82 -3.72 -15.64 10.07
C ASN A 82 -4.95 -14.75 9.95
N THR A 83 -5.50 -14.58 8.75
CA THR A 83 -6.85 -14.02 8.67
C THR A 83 -7.80 -15.14 9.05
N LYS A 84 -8.10 -15.28 10.35
CA LYS A 84 -9.37 -15.91 10.75
C LYS A 84 -10.44 -15.25 9.87
N PRO A 85 -11.29 -16.01 9.16
CA PRO A 85 -12.41 -15.41 8.43
C PRO A 85 -13.10 -14.50 9.43
N GLY A 86 -13.02 -13.19 9.19
CA GLY A 86 -13.45 -12.20 10.16
C GLY A 86 -14.93 -12.42 10.40
N ASN A 87 -15.29 -12.93 11.57
CA ASN A 87 -16.66 -13.02 12.04
C ASN A 87 -17.64 -13.56 10.98
N ALA A 88 -17.43 -14.80 10.55
CA ALA A 88 -18.37 -15.55 9.72
C ALA A 88 -19.59 -16.01 10.55
N ASP A 89 -20.29 -15.08 11.17
CA ASP A 89 -21.67 -15.29 11.63
C ASP A 89 -22.66 -15.10 10.45
N ASP A 90 -22.15 -15.07 9.22
CA ASP A 90 -22.92 -15.07 7.97
C ASP A 90 -22.55 -16.35 7.20
N GLU A 91 -22.85 -17.50 7.80
CA GLU A 91 -23.09 -18.74 7.08
C GLU A 91 -24.30 -18.51 6.16
N ASN A 92 -24.08 -17.96 4.95
CA ASN A 92 -24.83 -18.20 3.69
C ASN A 92 -24.68 -17.00 2.71
N ASP A 93 -24.31 -17.27 1.46
CA ASP A 93 -24.49 -16.42 0.24
C ASP A 93 -23.44 -15.34 -0.21
N GLY A 94 -22.13 -15.54 -0.03
CA GLY A 94 -21.06 -14.64 -0.56
C GLY A 94 -19.97 -15.26 -1.45
N GLU A 95 -20.19 -16.47 -1.97
CA GLU A 95 -19.15 -17.52 -2.16
C GLU A 95 -18.24 -17.49 -3.42
N SER A 96 -18.10 -16.40 -4.20
CA SER A 96 -17.19 -16.43 -5.38
C SER A 96 -16.13 -15.33 -5.35
N SER A 97 -16.54 -14.06 -5.39
CA SER A 97 -15.62 -12.97 -5.74
C SER A 97 -14.52 -12.68 -4.71
N GLU A 98 -14.79 -12.84 -3.41
CA GLU A 98 -13.78 -12.64 -2.37
C GLU A 98 -12.78 -13.80 -2.31
N GLN A 99 -13.27 -15.03 -2.48
CA GLN A 99 -12.44 -16.22 -2.52
C GLN A 99 -11.56 -16.21 -3.78
N ASP A 100 -12.11 -15.80 -4.92
CA ASP A 100 -11.39 -15.61 -6.17
C ASP A 100 -10.25 -14.59 -6.02
N ARG A 101 -10.54 -13.43 -5.40
CA ARG A 101 -9.50 -12.43 -5.11
C ARG A 101 -8.42 -12.96 -4.17
N ARG A 102 -8.80 -13.71 -3.13
CA ARG A 102 -7.84 -14.36 -2.23
C ARG A 102 -6.96 -15.36 -2.97
N ASN A 103 -7.53 -16.11 -3.92
CA ASN A 103 -6.77 -17.04 -4.75
C ASN A 103 -5.80 -16.30 -5.68
N GLN A 104 -6.22 -15.19 -6.30
CA GLN A 104 -5.33 -14.33 -7.11
C GLN A 104 -4.15 -13.78 -6.31
N LEU A 105 -4.38 -13.35 -5.06
CA LEU A 105 -3.30 -12.86 -4.18
C LEU A 105 -2.31 -13.97 -3.82
N LYS A 106 -2.78 -15.20 -3.60
CA LYS A 106 -1.90 -16.35 -3.36
C LYS A 106 -1.04 -16.68 -4.59
N GLU A 107 -1.65 -16.72 -5.77
CA GLU A 107 -0.92 -16.97 -7.03
C GLU A 107 0.12 -15.87 -7.32
N ALA A 108 -0.22 -14.62 -7.04
CA ALA A 108 0.71 -13.49 -7.14
C ALA A 108 1.90 -13.66 -6.19
N GLU A 109 1.67 -14.11 -4.95
CA GLU A 109 2.72 -14.36 -3.97
C GLU A 109 3.62 -15.52 -4.40
N GLU A 110 3.05 -16.62 -4.90
CA GLU A 110 3.80 -17.75 -5.44
C GLU A 110 4.66 -17.35 -6.63
N THR A 111 4.14 -16.48 -7.50
CA THR A 111 4.91 -15.90 -8.61
C THR A 111 6.08 -15.08 -8.09
N ALA A 112 5.84 -14.20 -7.11
CA ALA A 112 6.90 -13.39 -6.50
C ALA A 112 7.98 -14.24 -5.81
N ARG A 113 7.59 -15.35 -5.15
CA ARG A 113 8.50 -16.33 -4.55
C ARG A 113 9.33 -17.05 -5.60
N ARG A 114 8.68 -17.59 -6.64
CA ARG A 114 9.33 -18.33 -7.74
C ARG A 114 10.36 -17.47 -8.47
N GLU A 115 10.08 -16.18 -8.58
CA GLU A 115 10.95 -15.23 -9.27
C GLU A 115 11.93 -14.49 -8.34
N GLY A 116 11.93 -14.79 -7.03
CA GLY A 116 12.83 -14.18 -6.06
C GLY A 116 12.71 -12.65 -5.98
N ARG A 117 11.49 -12.11 -6.08
CA ARG A 117 11.26 -10.66 -6.09
C ARG A 117 11.18 -10.06 -4.68
N GLY A 118 11.78 -8.88 -4.50
CA GLY A 118 11.62 -8.07 -3.28
C GLY A 118 11.99 -8.84 -2.02
N VAL A 119 11.04 -9.01 -1.09
CA VAL A 119 11.24 -9.75 0.17
C VAL A 119 11.53 -11.25 -0.02
N TRP A 120 11.41 -11.76 -1.24
CA TRP A 120 11.73 -13.14 -1.61
C TRP A 120 13.08 -13.28 -2.33
N ALA A 121 13.81 -12.18 -2.54
CA ALA A 121 15.16 -12.22 -3.11
C ALA A 121 16.14 -12.87 -2.14
N GLU A 122 17.13 -13.60 -2.67
CA GLU A 122 18.19 -14.21 -1.86
C GLU A 122 19.13 -13.13 -1.29
N ASP A 123 19.46 -12.13 -2.11
CA ASP A 123 20.28 -11.00 -1.72
C ASP A 123 19.41 -9.83 -1.24
N THR A 124 19.46 -9.56 0.06
CA THR A 124 18.84 -8.36 0.63
C THR A 124 19.89 -7.25 0.68
N PRO A 125 19.70 -6.12 -0.03
CA PRO A 125 20.63 -5.00 0.04
C PRO A 125 20.63 -4.41 1.45
N ASN A 126 21.81 -4.10 1.97
CA ASN A 126 21.93 -3.36 3.22
C ASN A 126 21.60 -1.89 2.96
N LEU A 127 20.48 -1.41 3.51
CA LEU A 127 20.07 -0.02 3.39
C LEU A 127 20.61 0.78 4.57
N GLU A 128 21.50 1.72 4.31
CA GLU A 128 22.02 2.65 5.30
C GLU A 128 21.31 4.01 5.18
N ILE A 129 20.71 4.46 6.28
CA ILE A 129 20.01 5.75 6.34
C ILE A 129 20.82 6.69 7.23
N ASN A 130 21.30 7.77 6.62
CA ASN A 130 22.03 8.82 7.31
C ASN A 130 21.07 9.97 7.66
N TYR A 131 20.80 10.15 8.95
CA TYR A 131 19.89 11.20 9.45
C TYR A 131 20.60 12.53 9.75
N SER A 132 21.93 12.55 9.69
CA SER A 132 22.75 13.74 9.91
C SER A 132 23.49 14.14 8.65
N MET A 133 23.86 15.43 8.56
CA MET A 133 24.82 15.86 7.55
C MET A 133 26.11 15.04 7.67
N PRO A 134 26.81 14.82 6.54
CA PRO A 134 28.15 14.23 6.56
C PRO A 134 29.07 14.99 7.53
N GLU A 135 30.11 14.31 8.03
CA GLU A 135 31.07 14.88 8.99
C GLU A 135 31.68 16.21 8.52
N ASP A 136 31.83 16.39 7.21
CA ASP A 136 32.21 17.67 6.59
C ASP A 136 31.11 18.21 5.65
N PRO A 137 30.20 19.06 6.18
CA PRO A 137 29.16 19.70 5.38
C PRO A 137 29.70 20.65 4.31
N ALA A 138 30.85 21.28 4.55
CA ALA A 138 31.43 22.25 3.63
C ALA A 138 32.02 21.55 2.39
N ALA A 139 32.72 20.42 2.60
CA ALA A 139 33.19 19.57 1.53
C ALA A 139 32.02 19.05 0.68
N PHE A 140 30.97 18.51 1.32
CA PHE A 140 29.77 18.03 0.62
C PHE A 140 29.14 19.13 -0.24
N LEU A 141 28.91 20.32 0.31
CA LEU A 141 28.35 21.43 -0.46
C LEU A 141 29.27 21.86 -1.61
N SER A 142 30.59 21.87 -1.41
CA SER A 142 31.54 22.22 -2.47
C SER A 142 31.53 21.22 -3.63
N GLU A 143 31.40 19.93 -3.32
CA GLU A 143 31.39 18.84 -4.29
C GLU A 143 30.13 18.85 -5.16
N TYR A 144 28.98 19.16 -4.54
CA TYR A 144 27.67 19.12 -5.20
C TYR A 144 27.13 20.48 -5.63
N LYS A 145 27.87 21.57 -5.38
CA LYS A 145 27.48 22.91 -5.84
C LYS A 145 27.32 22.95 -7.36
N GLY A 146 26.13 23.34 -7.81
CA GLY A 146 25.81 23.46 -9.23
C GLY A 146 25.53 22.14 -9.93
N LYS A 147 25.55 21.00 -9.22
CA LYS A 147 25.07 19.71 -9.73
C LYS A 147 23.60 19.54 -9.37
N THR A 148 22.83 18.95 -10.27
CA THR A 148 21.46 18.54 -9.93
C THR A 148 21.54 17.30 -9.06
N LEU A 149 20.92 17.36 -7.89
CA LEU A 149 20.75 16.23 -6.99
C LEU A 149 19.30 15.79 -7.04
N ASP A 150 19.09 14.49 -7.23
CA ASP A 150 17.76 13.91 -7.07
C ASP A 150 17.44 13.87 -5.58
N GLY A 151 16.48 14.70 -5.17
CA GLY A 151 15.95 14.78 -3.83
C GLY A 151 14.43 14.59 -3.81
N PRO A 152 13.87 14.18 -2.66
CA PRO A 152 12.42 14.08 -2.46
C PRO A 152 11.72 15.45 -2.43
#